data_AF-A0A1V1UKS7-F1
#
_entry.id   AF-A0A1V1UKS7-F1
#
_cell.length_a   1.000
_cell.length_b   1.000
_cell.length_c   1.000
_cell.angle_alpha   90.00
_cell.angle_beta   90.00
_cell.angle_gamma   90.00
#
_symmetry.space_group_name_H-M   'P 1'
#
loop_
_entity.id
_entity.type
_entity.pdbx_description
1 polymer ?
#
loop_
_entity_poly.entity_id
_entity_poly.type
_entity_poly.pdbx_seq_one_letter_code
_entity_poly.pdbx_strand_id
1 'polypeptide(L)'
;MSRAEFDDLAEVTEALYQAELARVQDILRDETRLRQDLARLSAHHQANRALPQADLDGLRRIGADVLWHGWVGRNRVRLQEELARVLVRKAGALRKLRAGFGKAEAVRQLRAETREADTRARLAHESAILTRLALLRDRSGSG
;
A
#
# COMPACT_ATOMS: atom_id res chain seq x y z
N MET A 1 -2.10 1.75 30.11
CA MET A 1 -1.02 2.01 29.13
C MET A 1 -0.51 3.42 29.34
N SER A 2 0.80 3.60 29.33
CA SER A 2 1.45 4.91 29.47
C SER A 2 1.51 5.65 28.12
N ARG A 3 1.68 6.98 28.16
CA ARG A 3 1.81 7.80 26.94
C ARG A 3 2.93 7.32 26.01
N ALA A 4 4.07 6.91 26.58
CA ALA A 4 5.20 6.39 25.82
C ALA A 4 4.82 5.13 25.03
N GLU A 5 4.02 4.24 25.63
CA GLU A 5 3.55 3.02 24.95
C GLU A 5 2.65 3.33 23.74
N PHE A 6 1.84 4.39 23.78
CA PHE A 6 1.02 4.82 22.64
C PHE A 6 1.86 5.49 21.55
N ASP A 7 2.90 6.23 21.92
CA ASP A 7 3.84 6.84 20.97
C ASP A 7 4.62 5.74 20.23
N ASP A 8 5.17 4.75 20.95
CA ASP A 8 5.88 3.59 20.38
C ASP A 8 4.96 2.74 19.48
N LEU A 9 3.74 2.44 19.94
CA LEU A 9 2.77 1.67 19.17
C LEU A 9 2.38 2.41 17.87
N ALA A 10 2.28 3.73 17.91
CA ALA A 10 1.97 4.52 16.73
C ALA A 10 3.12 4.46 15.71
N GLU A 11 4.36 4.53 16.17
CA GLU A 11 5.53 4.42 15.31
C GLU A 11 5.61 3.04 14.64
N VAL A 12 5.45 1.97 15.41
CA VAL A 12 5.50 0.59 14.88
C VAL A 12 4.36 0.35 13.89
N THR A 13 3.14 0.78 14.20
CA THR A 13 1.99 0.58 13.30
C THR A 13 2.11 1.38 12.01
N GLU A 14 2.65 2.59 12.06
CA GLU A 14 2.96 3.39 10.87
C GLU A 14 4.05 2.72 10.03
N ALA A 15 5.16 2.27 10.65
CA ALA A 15 6.22 1.56 9.94
C ALA A 15 5.72 0.28 9.24
N LEU A 16 4.85 -0.49 9.90
CA LEU A 16 4.21 -1.65 9.30
C LEU A 16 3.30 -1.27 8.12
N TYR A 17 2.52 -0.20 8.24
CA TYR A 17 1.70 0.30 7.14
C TYR A 17 2.56 0.69 5.93
N GLN A 18 3.65 1.42 6.15
CA GLN A 18 4.58 1.82 5.09
C GLN A 18 5.25 0.61 4.43
N ALA A 19 5.63 -0.40 5.20
CA ALA A 19 6.19 -1.63 4.66
C ALA A 19 5.17 -2.38 3.76
N GLU A 20 3.90 -2.47 4.15
CA GLU A 20 2.86 -3.06 3.31
C GLU A 20 2.60 -2.22 2.05
N LEU A 21 2.69 -0.89 2.15
CA LEU A 21 2.53 0.01 1.01
C LEU A 21 3.62 -0.22 -0.04
N ALA A 22 4.88 -0.33 0.39
CA ALA A 22 6.00 -0.64 -0.49
C ALA A 22 5.81 -1.99 -1.20
N ARG A 23 5.37 -3.03 -0.47
CA ARG A 23 5.08 -4.34 -1.07
C ARG A 23 3.98 -4.27 -2.14
N VAL A 24 2.94 -3.47 -1.91
CA VAL A 24 1.88 -3.27 -2.92
C VAL A 24 2.44 -2.58 -4.16
N GLN A 25 3.31 -1.59 -4.00
CA GLN A 25 3.97 -0.92 -5.13
C GLN A 25 4.80 -1.88 -5.97
N ASP A 26 5.55 -2.79 -5.34
CA ASP A 26 6.31 -3.84 -6.04
C ASP A 26 5.40 -4.73 -6.89
N ILE A 27 4.27 -5.16 -6.31
CA ILE A 27 3.29 -5.98 -7.01
C ILE A 27 2.66 -5.23 -8.20
N LEU A 28 2.41 -3.92 -8.06
CA LEU A 28 1.89 -3.09 -9.15
C LEU A 28 2.91 -2.95 -10.29
N ARG A 29 4.20 -2.88 -9.98
CA ARG A 29 5.28 -2.88 -10.98
C ARG A 29 5.31 -4.20 -11.76
N ASP A 30 5.25 -5.33 -11.06
CA ASP A 30 5.16 -6.66 -11.68
C ASP A 30 3.94 -6.79 -12.60
N GLU A 31 2.77 -6.36 -12.12
CA GLU A 31 1.51 -6.39 -12.88
C GLU A 31 1.61 -5.56 -14.15
N THR A 32 2.19 -4.35 -14.05
CA THR A 32 2.37 -3.44 -15.17
C THR A 32 3.30 -4.05 -16.22
N ARG A 33 4.43 -4.63 -15.79
CA ARG A 33 5.38 -5.32 -16.68
C ARG A 33 4.69 -6.45 -17.45
N LEU A 34 3.97 -7.32 -16.76
CA LEU A 34 3.27 -8.46 -17.40
C LEU A 34 2.21 -8.02 -18.40
N ARG A 35 1.46 -6.94 -18.10
CA ARG A 35 0.50 -6.37 -19.05
C ARG A 35 1.18 -5.79 -20.28
N GLN A 36 2.31 -5.12 -20.11
CA GLN A 36 3.10 -4.63 -21.23
C GLN A 36 3.64 -5.78 -22.09
N ASP A 37 4.10 -6.86 -21.48
CA ASP A 37 4.55 -8.07 -22.20
C ASP A 37 3.42 -8.69 -23.03
N LEU A 38 2.23 -8.82 -22.45
CA LEU A 38 1.04 -9.30 -23.16
C LEU A 38 0.63 -8.38 -24.31
N ALA A 39 0.69 -7.06 -24.10
CA ALA A 39 0.39 -6.08 -25.15
C ALA A 39 1.39 -6.16 -26.30
N ARG A 40 2.70 -6.25 -25.99
CA ARG A 40 3.76 -6.44 -26.99
C ARG A 40 3.57 -7.74 -27.77
N LEU A 41 3.33 -8.86 -27.10
CA LEU A 41 3.09 -10.14 -27.76
C LEU A 41 1.88 -10.08 -28.71
N SER A 42 0.82 -9.39 -28.29
CA SER A 42 -0.40 -9.21 -29.09
C SER A 42 -0.14 -8.32 -30.31
N ALA A 43 0.60 -7.22 -30.15
CA ALA A 43 0.98 -6.32 -31.23
C ALA A 43 1.86 -7.02 -32.29
N HIS A 44 2.87 -7.78 -31.86
CA HIS A 44 3.72 -8.56 -32.78
C HIS A 44 2.91 -9.61 -33.55
N HIS A 45 1.96 -10.28 -32.89
CA HIS A 45 1.10 -11.25 -33.54
C HIS A 45 0.16 -10.59 -34.57
N GLN A 46 -0.37 -9.40 -34.29
CA GLN A 46 -1.18 -8.63 -35.25
C GLN A 46 -0.35 -8.13 -36.44
N ALA A 47 0.83 -7.57 -36.19
CA ALA A 47 1.74 -7.08 -37.24
C ALA A 47 2.12 -8.20 -38.22
N ASN A 48 2.43 -9.40 -37.71
CA ASN A 48 2.75 -10.54 -38.56
C ASN A 48 1.56 -11.02 -39.42
N ARG A 49 0.32 -10.82 -38.94
CA ARG A 49 -0.89 -11.14 -39.73
C ARG A 49 -1.23 -10.09 -40.78
N ALA A 50 -0.76 -8.85 -40.61
CA ALA A 50 -1.06 -7.72 -41.49
C ALA A 50 -0.08 -7.60 -42.68
N LEU A 51 0.95 -8.45 -42.75
CA LEU A 51 1.90 -8.48 -43.87
C LEU A 51 1.20 -8.92 -45.18
N PRO A 52 1.45 -8.25 -46.32
CA PRO A 52 0.89 -8.63 -47.61
C PRO A 52 1.29 -10.05 -48.04
N GLN A 53 0.37 -10.76 -48.70
CA GLN A 53 0.55 -12.15 -49.11
C GLN A 53 1.76 -12.36 -50.05
N ALA A 54 2.11 -11.35 -50.85
CA ALA A 54 3.28 -11.35 -51.73
C ALA A 54 4.63 -11.37 -50.98
N ASP A 55 4.70 -10.83 -49.77
CA ASP A 55 5.91 -10.87 -48.92
C ASP A 55 5.98 -12.14 -48.05
N LEU A 56 4.86 -12.87 -47.95
CA LEU A 56 4.71 -14.06 -47.10
C LEU A 56 5.17 -15.34 -47.82
N ASP A 57 5.13 -15.41 -49.16
CA ASP A 57 5.44 -16.62 -49.93
C ASP A 57 6.93 -17.05 -49.88
N GLY A 58 7.86 -16.12 -49.64
CA GLY A 58 9.28 -16.43 -49.41
C GLY A 58 9.62 -16.84 -47.97
N LEU A 59 8.78 -16.46 -47.00
CA LEU A 59 9.01 -16.65 -45.56
C LEU A 59 8.19 -17.83 -44.98
N ARG A 60 7.03 -18.16 -45.57
CA ARG A 60 6.18 -19.28 -45.18
C ARG A 60 6.62 -20.59 -45.82
N ARG A 61 7.73 -21.14 -45.34
CA ARG A 61 7.81 -22.62 -45.27
C ARG A 61 6.73 -23.04 -44.27
N ILE A 62 5.68 -23.71 -44.72
CA ILE A 62 4.44 -24.03 -43.98
C ILE A 62 4.66 -24.56 -42.54
N GLY A 63 5.82 -25.16 -42.23
CA GLY A 63 6.20 -25.57 -40.87
C GLY A 63 6.60 -24.43 -39.90
N ALA A 64 7.12 -23.30 -40.39
CA ALA A 64 7.56 -22.17 -39.56
C ALA A 64 6.38 -21.41 -38.92
N ASP A 65 5.25 -21.30 -39.62
CA ASP A 65 4.07 -20.58 -39.15
C ASP A 65 3.35 -21.33 -38.01
N VAL A 66 3.26 -22.66 -38.13
CA VAL A 66 2.67 -23.52 -37.08
C VAL A 66 3.51 -23.47 -35.80
N LEU A 67 4.83 -23.54 -35.92
CA LEU A 67 5.74 -23.43 -34.78
C LEU A 67 5.66 -22.05 -34.11
N TRP A 68 5.59 -20.98 -34.89
CA TRP A 68 5.43 -19.62 -34.41
C TRP A 68 4.09 -19.43 -33.68
N HIS A 69 2.97 -19.85 -34.27
CA HIS A 69 1.66 -19.77 -33.63
C HIS A 69 1.60 -20.57 -32.33
N GLY A 70 2.18 -21.78 -32.31
CA GLY A 70 2.32 -22.57 -31.09
C GLY A 70 3.15 -21.86 -30.01
N TRP A 71 4.25 -21.21 -30.41
CA TRP A 71 5.09 -20.44 -29.49
C TRP A 71 4.35 -19.22 -28.91
N VAL A 72 3.62 -18.46 -29.75
CA VAL A 72 2.79 -17.32 -29.30
C VAL A 72 1.72 -17.78 -28.33
N GLY A 73 1.02 -18.88 -28.64
CA GLY A 73 -0.01 -19.45 -27.78
C GLY A 73 0.53 -19.84 -26.40
N ARG A 74 1.63 -20.60 -26.36
CA ARG A 74 2.29 -21.01 -25.10
C ARG A 74 2.77 -19.80 -24.29
N ASN A 75 3.39 -18.81 -24.94
CA ASN A 75 3.85 -17.61 -24.23
C ASN A 75 2.69 -16.80 -23.67
N ARG A 76 1.58 -16.68 -24.40
CA ARG A 76 0.39 -15.99 -23.91
C ARG A 76 -0.17 -16.67 -22.67
N VAL A 77 -0.32 -18.00 -22.69
CA VAL A 77 -0.79 -18.77 -21.54
C VAL A 77 0.12 -18.56 -20.34
N ARG A 78 1.44 -18.70 -20.51
CA ARG A 78 2.43 -18.47 -19.45
C ARG A 78 2.31 -17.07 -18.83
N LEU A 79 2.26 -16.03 -19.65
CA LEU A 79 2.13 -14.65 -19.17
C LEU A 79 0.80 -14.40 -18.44
N GLN A 80 -0.29 -15.01 -18.89
CA GLN A 80 -1.60 -14.94 -18.22
C GLN A 80 -1.60 -15.66 -16.87
N GLU A 81 -0.94 -16.81 -16.77
CA GLU A 81 -0.78 -17.53 -15.49
C GLU A 81 0.10 -16.75 -14.50
N GLU A 82 1.17 -16.12 -14.97
CA GLU A 82 1.97 -15.20 -14.16
C GLU A 82 1.14 -14.00 -13.69
N LEU A 83 0.36 -13.39 -14.58
CA LEU A 83 -0.53 -12.27 -14.24
C LEU A 83 -1.58 -12.69 -13.20
N ALA A 84 -2.22 -13.84 -13.37
CA ALA A 84 -3.18 -14.37 -12.41
C ALA A 84 -2.56 -14.54 -11.02
N ARG A 85 -1.34 -15.09 -10.95
CA ARG A 85 -0.60 -15.21 -9.68
C ARG A 85 -0.31 -13.85 -9.04
N VAL A 86 0.11 -12.87 -9.83
CA VAL A 86 0.33 -11.49 -9.35
C VAL A 86 -0.96 -10.88 -8.81
N LEU A 87 -2.09 -11.06 -9.50
CA LEU A 87 -3.38 -10.55 -9.05
C LEU A 87 -3.83 -11.17 -7.71
N VAL A 88 -3.60 -12.48 -7.52
CA VAL A 88 -3.85 -13.15 -6.23
C VAL A 88 -2.98 -12.55 -5.13
N ARG A 89 -1.67 -12.36 -5.39
CA ARG A 89 -0.76 -11.70 -4.44
C ARG A 89 -1.22 -10.28 -4.11
N LYS A 90 -1.63 -9.51 -5.13
CA LYS A 90 -2.17 -8.15 -4.97
C LYS A 90 -3.39 -8.13 -4.07
N ALA A 91 -4.35 -9.02 -4.27
CA ALA A 91 -5.53 -9.12 -3.43
C ALA A 91 -5.19 -9.45 -1.96
N GLY A 92 -4.19 -10.30 -1.74
CA GLY A 92 -3.65 -10.57 -0.40
C GLY A 92 -2.98 -9.34 0.23
N ALA A 93 -2.09 -8.69 -0.50
CA ALA A 93 -1.34 -7.52 -0.03
C ALA A 93 -2.26 -6.33 0.27
N LEU A 94 -3.25 -6.05 -0.58
CA LEU A 94 -4.23 -4.98 -0.35
C LEU A 94 -5.06 -5.20 0.91
N ARG A 95 -5.40 -6.45 1.25
CA ARG A 95 -6.08 -6.76 2.52
C ARG A 95 -5.20 -6.44 3.72
N LYS A 96 -3.90 -6.81 3.67
CA LYS A 96 -2.94 -6.49 4.72
C LYS A 96 -2.71 -4.99 4.85
N LEU A 97 -2.57 -4.28 3.73
CA LEU A 97 -2.42 -2.83 3.70
C LEU A 97 -3.60 -2.13 4.37
N ARG A 98 -4.84 -2.50 4.04
CA ARG A 98 -6.04 -1.94 4.68
C ARG A 98 -6.08 -2.21 6.18
N ALA A 99 -5.71 -3.42 6.61
CA ALA A 99 -5.66 -3.76 8.02
C ALA A 99 -4.55 -2.98 8.75
N GLY A 100 -3.37 -2.82 8.14
CA GLY A 100 -2.27 -2.01 8.67
C GLY A 100 -2.66 -0.55 8.80
N PHE A 101 -3.28 0.02 7.77
CA PHE A 101 -3.81 1.38 7.78
C PHE A 101 -4.84 1.57 8.89
N GLY A 102 -5.83 0.69 9.01
CA GLY A 102 -6.85 0.78 10.05
C GLY A 102 -6.28 0.73 11.46
N LYS A 103 -5.26 -0.12 11.69
CA LYS A 103 -4.54 -0.17 12.96
C LYS A 103 -3.76 1.11 13.24
N ALA A 104 -3.01 1.60 12.26
CA ALA A 104 -2.26 2.85 12.38
C ALA A 104 -3.20 4.03 12.69
N GLU A 105 -4.35 4.09 12.03
CA GLU A 105 -5.34 5.14 12.26
C GLU A 105 -5.96 5.07 13.66
N ALA A 106 -6.36 3.88 14.11
CA ALA A 106 -6.90 3.68 15.45
C ALA A 106 -5.88 4.10 16.53
N VAL A 107 -4.60 3.74 16.35
CA VAL A 107 -3.55 4.13 17.29
C VAL A 107 -3.27 5.63 17.24
N ARG A 108 -3.27 6.25 16.06
CA ARG A 108 -3.16 7.72 15.91
C ARG A 108 -4.27 8.44 16.70
N GLN A 109 -5.50 7.95 16.59
CA GLN A 109 -6.64 8.50 17.31
C GLN A 109 -6.47 8.36 18.82
N LEU A 110 -6.19 7.15 19.32
CA LEU A 110 -5.98 6.91 20.76
C LEU A 110 -4.83 7.75 21.33
N ARG A 111 -3.76 7.93 20.56
CA ARG A 111 -2.63 8.78 20.93
C ARG A 111 -3.03 10.25 21.02
N ALA A 112 -3.88 10.74 20.12
CA ALA A 112 -4.39 12.11 20.17
C ALA A 112 -5.29 12.32 21.42
N GLU A 113 -6.22 11.40 21.66
CA GLU A 113 -7.11 11.43 22.83
C GLU A 113 -6.33 11.42 24.15
N THR A 114 -5.30 10.57 24.25
CA THR A 114 -4.43 10.50 25.44
C THR A 114 -3.67 11.82 25.66
N ARG A 115 -3.15 12.42 24.58
CA ARG A 115 -2.44 13.71 24.66
C ARG A 115 -3.37 14.84 25.10
N GLU A 116 -4.61 14.87 24.61
CA GLU A 116 -5.60 15.86 25.04
C GLU A 116 -6.06 15.68 26.48
N ALA A 117 -6.16 14.44 26.95
CA ALA A 117 -6.50 14.16 28.34
C ALA A 117 -5.38 14.64 29.28
N ASP A 118 -4.11 14.38 28.92
CA ASP A 118 -2.94 14.83 29.66
C ASP A 118 -2.84 16.36 29.73
N THR A 119 -3.06 17.06 28.61
CA THR A 119 -3.03 18.53 28.61
C THR A 119 -4.14 19.11 29.46
N ARG A 120 -5.36 18.56 29.36
CA ARG A 120 -6.49 18.95 30.22
C ARG A 120 -6.20 18.72 31.70
N ALA A 121 -5.64 17.56 32.05
CA ALA A 121 -5.28 17.26 33.43
C ALA A 121 -4.21 18.22 34.00
N ARG A 122 -3.21 18.60 33.19
CA ARG A 122 -2.18 19.58 33.58
C ARG A 122 -2.77 20.96 33.82
N LEU A 123 -3.62 21.45 32.91
CA LEU A 123 -4.28 22.75 33.04
C LEU A 123 -5.22 22.79 34.26
N ALA A 124 -5.95 21.69 34.51
CA ALA A 124 -6.80 21.57 35.70
C ALA A 124 -5.97 21.57 36.98
N HIS A 125 -4.81 20.90 37.00
CA HIS A 125 -3.91 20.90 38.15
C HIS A 125 -3.32 22.30 38.42
N GLU A 126 -2.87 22.99 37.38
CA GLU A 126 -2.31 24.33 37.48
C GLU A 126 -3.35 25.35 38.00
N SER A 127 -4.58 25.31 37.48
CA SER A 127 -5.65 26.19 37.96
C SER A 127 -6.04 25.92 39.42
N ALA A 128 -6.02 24.66 39.86
CA ALA A 128 -6.26 24.30 41.25
C ALA A 128 -5.17 24.84 42.19
N ILE A 129 -3.90 24.81 41.77
CA ILE A 129 -2.79 25.40 42.53
C ILE A 129 -2.95 26.91 42.65
N LEU A 130 -3.22 27.61 41.53
CA LEU A 130 -3.41 29.06 41.53
C LEU A 130 -4.57 29.49 42.43
N THR A 131 -5.69 28.78 42.36
CA THR A 131 -6.86 29.03 43.22
C THR A 131 -6.50 28.86 44.71
N ARG A 132 -5.75 27.80 45.04
CA ARG A 132 -5.30 27.54 46.42
C ARG A 132 -4.35 28.61 46.95
N LEU A 133 -3.43 29.10 46.11
CA LEU A 133 -2.52 30.19 46.46
C LEU A 133 -3.28 31.51 46.68
N ALA A 134 -4.29 31.80 45.85
CA ALA A 134 -5.12 32.99 46.02
C ALA A 134 -5.88 32.98 47.35
N LEU A 135 -6.47 31.83 47.73
CA LEU A 135 -7.17 31.66 49.01
C LEU A 135 -6.26 31.81 50.24
N LEU A 136 -4.99 31.40 50.14
CA LEU A 136 -4.01 31.57 51.21
C LEU A 136 -3.60 33.04 51.38
N ARG A 137 -3.41 33.76 50.26
CA ARG A 137 -3.07 35.19 50.29
C ARG A 137 -4.17 36.03 50.93
N ASP A 138 -5.42 35.74 50.59
CA ASP A 138 -6.59 36.45 51.11
C ASP A 138 -6.76 36.28 52.63
N ARG A 139 -6.44 35.08 53.15
CA ARG A 139 -6.42 34.81 54.60
C ARG A 139 -5.28 35.49 55.35
N SER A 140 -4.12 35.68 54.71
CA SER A 140 -2.98 36.34 55.34
C SER A 140 -3.06 37.87 55.36
N GLY A 141 -3.99 38.48 54.61
CA GLY A 141 -4.18 39.93 54.54
C GLY A 141 -5.28 40.50 55.44
N SER A 142 -5.92 39.67 56.27
CA SER A 142 -7.07 40.05 57.12
C SER A 142 -6.75 40.07 58.62
N GLY A 143 -5.50 40.35 58.98
CA GLY A 143 -5.05 40.56 60.36
C GLY A 143 -4.30 41.88 60.48
#